data_AF-A0A8T4ZX82-F1
#
_entry.id   AF-A0A8T4ZX82-F1
#
_cell.length_a   1.000
_cell.length_b   1.000
_cell.length_c   1.000
_cell.angle_alpha   90.00
_cell.angle_beta   90.00
_cell.angle_gamma   90.00
#
_symmetry.space_group_name_H-M   'P 1'
#
loop_
_entity.id
_entity.type
_entity.pdbx_description
1 polymer ?
#
loop_
_entity_poly.entity_id
_entity_poly.type
_entity_poly.pdbx_seq_one_letter_code
_entity_poly.pdbx_strand_id
1 'polypeptide(L)'
;MLQRSEKRRMKPTTTSYENIERFIKCYSIGRDDGEDSLHFIRIKVPGGILTSKQFLKIAGLASKYGRGIAEITDRQDLQLHWIKAEDSLEIFSIMDELGFTTDMCGQGFPGARYGDVRNIVCCPASGIERDEIFNCYPIVKDLTRFFTGNPEYLDLPRKFKIAMSGCSADCVRAEINDLAFIAVKNSGEVGFTILVGGSVGASLPGPRLTKPTGMFIYPEDAFKVAVSIIEIFRDYGNRESKAKARFKWLIENWGLEKFLSLLKSKTDVKFEKYDGPIFIRETDHEGIQPQTNNGYYYVNIPILGGRLTSSIMDKIAFLADKYGSGEIRLTPTQNIIIPNVSEENSKLLLKALIELGFLMNSSRVRQLSVGCASDFCGKTLYPHAKDIVRDVVEYLEEYFGAEKLSSLRLRVNASGCPNDCGASLVADIGLIGKQIREGDKIRQAYDIYVGGGLGNSPLLGKIVAERVPAERVKFMVASFIANYLERRKPDESMGEFCRRHRIEELKVFFLPEYGG
;
A
#
# COMPACT_ATOMS: atom_id res chain seq x y z
N MET A 1 -19.84 -37.50 36.23
CA MET A 1 -20.62 -36.43 36.91
C MET A 1 -19.90 -35.12 36.63
N LEU A 2 -20.53 -34.25 35.82
CA LEU A 2 -19.95 -33.00 35.31
C LEU A 2 -19.70 -31.99 36.45
N GLN A 3 -18.46 -31.58 36.66
CA GLN A 3 -18.16 -30.32 37.35
C GLN A 3 -18.10 -29.20 36.30
N ARG A 4 -19.08 -28.30 36.37
CA ARG A 4 -19.14 -27.06 35.61
C ARG A 4 -17.98 -26.16 36.05
N SER A 5 -16.99 -25.95 35.18
CA SER A 5 -16.05 -24.84 35.36
C SER A 5 -16.75 -23.54 34.96
N GLU A 6 -16.87 -22.64 35.92
CA GLU A 6 -17.45 -21.32 35.72
C GLU A 6 -16.65 -20.56 34.67
N LYS A 7 -17.31 -20.22 33.56
CA LYS A 7 -16.85 -19.16 32.66
C LYS A 7 -16.69 -17.89 33.50
N ARG A 8 -15.45 -17.49 33.79
CA ARG A 8 -15.12 -16.12 34.19
C ARG A 8 -15.62 -15.19 33.08
N ARG A 9 -16.86 -14.70 33.23
CA ARG A 9 -17.32 -13.51 32.51
C ARG A 9 -16.39 -12.38 32.94
N MET A 10 -15.54 -11.92 32.03
CA MET A 10 -14.93 -10.60 32.19
C MET A 10 -16.06 -9.62 32.46
N LYS A 11 -16.04 -8.99 33.63
CA LYS A 11 -16.91 -7.83 33.89
C LYS A 11 -16.61 -6.81 32.80
N PRO A 12 -17.63 -6.14 32.22
CA PRO A 12 -17.38 -4.97 31.39
C PRO A 12 -16.58 -4.01 32.26
N THR A 13 -15.34 -3.72 31.87
CA THR A 13 -14.67 -2.53 32.39
C THR A 13 -15.59 -1.38 32.01
N THR A 14 -16.23 -0.79 33.01
CA THR A 14 -16.85 0.53 32.89
C THR A 14 -15.75 1.47 32.43
N THR A 15 -15.62 1.66 31.11
CA THR A 15 -14.85 2.74 30.53
C THR A 15 -15.58 4.00 30.97
N SER A 16 -15.21 4.54 32.15
CA SER A 16 -15.83 5.77 32.64
C SER A 16 -15.55 6.86 31.60
N TYR A 17 -16.55 7.71 31.38
CA TYR A 17 -16.48 8.86 30.48
C TYR A 17 -15.31 9.82 30.79
N GLU A 18 -14.59 9.63 31.90
CA GLU A 18 -13.50 10.48 32.41
C GLU A 18 -12.25 10.52 31.52
N ASN A 19 -12.14 9.67 30.49
CA ASN A 19 -10.95 9.63 29.62
C ASN A 19 -11.27 9.66 28.11
N ILE A 20 -12.41 10.20 27.69
CA ILE A 20 -12.72 10.36 26.25
C ILE A 20 -11.76 11.36 25.58
N GLU A 21 -11.28 12.37 26.32
CA GLU A 21 -10.40 13.40 25.77
C GLU A 21 -9.11 12.85 25.15
N ARG A 22 -8.55 11.76 25.71
CA ARG A 22 -7.35 11.11 25.14
C ARG A 22 -7.60 10.51 23.76
N PHE A 23 -8.86 10.23 23.41
CA PHE A 23 -9.21 9.69 22.10
C PHE A 23 -9.47 10.76 21.05
N ILE A 24 -9.78 11.98 21.49
CA ILE A 24 -9.99 13.12 20.60
C ILE A 24 -8.72 13.35 19.78
N LYS A 25 -8.85 13.54 18.46
CA LYS A 25 -7.77 13.75 17.49
C LYS A 25 -6.87 12.54 17.19
N CYS A 26 -6.77 11.57 18.09
CA CYS A 26 -5.98 10.35 17.91
C CYS A 26 -6.79 9.18 17.32
N TYR A 27 -8.12 9.23 17.35
CA TYR A 27 -8.93 8.12 16.87
C TYR A 27 -10.09 8.59 16.02
N SER A 28 -10.39 7.80 14.98
CA SER A 28 -11.53 8.02 14.11
C SER A 28 -12.01 6.71 13.51
N ILE A 29 -13.33 6.60 13.33
CA ILE A 29 -13.90 5.59 12.46
C ILE A 29 -14.11 6.20 11.06
N GLY A 30 -13.80 5.44 10.03
CA GLY A 30 -14.14 5.78 8.66
C GLY A 30 -15.56 5.35 8.32
N ARG A 31 -16.11 5.90 7.24
CA ARG A 31 -17.41 5.53 6.71
C ARG A 31 -17.23 4.54 5.56
N ASP A 32 -17.91 3.41 5.67
CA ASP A 32 -18.18 2.50 4.57
C ASP A 32 -19.62 2.73 4.08
N ASP A 33 -19.89 2.35 2.84
CA ASP A 33 -21.25 2.34 2.29
C ASP A 33 -21.47 1.07 1.42
N GLY A 34 -20.71 0.00 1.68
CA GLY A 34 -20.79 -1.29 0.99
C GLY A 34 -21.64 -2.32 1.74
N GLU A 35 -21.51 -3.61 1.42
CA GLU A 35 -22.38 -4.70 1.91
C GLU A 35 -22.55 -4.73 3.45
N ASP A 36 -23.61 -4.09 3.95
CA ASP A 36 -23.92 -3.89 5.37
C ASP A 36 -22.77 -3.33 6.22
N SER A 37 -21.76 -2.70 5.61
CA SER A 37 -20.65 -2.05 6.31
C SER A 37 -20.91 -0.56 6.35
N LEU A 38 -21.20 -0.04 7.54
CA LEU A 38 -21.39 1.40 7.76
C LEU A 38 -20.10 2.12 8.16
N HIS A 39 -19.22 1.42 8.89
CA HIS A 39 -17.96 1.99 9.33
C HIS A 39 -16.81 0.98 9.24
N PHE A 40 -15.62 1.54 9.09
CA PHE A 40 -14.37 0.81 9.20
C PHE A 40 -13.44 1.50 10.18
N ILE A 41 -12.46 0.74 10.66
CA ILE A 41 -11.30 1.28 11.37
C ILE A 41 -10.06 0.89 10.59
N ARG A 42 -9.20 1.88 10.32
CA ARG A 42 -7.87 1.63 9.75
C ARG A 42 -6.83 1.98 10.80
N ILE A 43 -6.12 0.95 11.22
CA ILE A 43 -5.09 0.99 12.24
C ILE A 43 -3.81 1.47 11.57
N LYS A 44 -3.30 2.65 11.96
CA LYS A 44 -2.01 3.13 11.45
C LYS A 44 -0.91 2.28 12.07
N VAL A 45 -0.18 1.55 11.24
CA VAL A 45 0.96 0.73 11.67
C VAL A 45 2.23 1.38 11.13
N PRO A 46 2.98 2.17 11.94
CA PRO A 46 4.14 2.92 11.47
C PRO A 46 5.15 1.99 10.79
N GLY A 47 5.48 2.26 9.53
CA GLY A 47 6.37 1.43 8.71
C GLY A 47 5.92 -0.02 8.51
N GLY A 48 4.69 -0.37 8.89
CA GLY A 48 4.14 -1.73 8.80
C GLY A 48 4.64 -2.70 9.85
N ILE A 49 5.38 -2.26 10.88
CA ILE A 49 6.02 -3.17 11.85
C ILE A 49 5.16 -3.32 13.10
N LEU A 50 4.91 -4.57 13.50
CA LEU A 50 4.17 -4.92 14.71
C LEU A 50 4.63 -6.26 15.28
N THR A 51 4.28 -6.52 16.54
CA THR A 51 4.53 -7.79 17.22
C THR A 51 3.41 -8.80 16.95
N SER A 52 3.72 -10.09 17.07
CA SER A 52 2.77 -11.22 17.07
C SER A 52 1.65 -11.01 18.08
N LYS A 53 1.96 -10.50 19.27
CA LYS A 53 0.99 -10.14 20.32
C LYS A 53 0.04 -9.04 19.88
N GLN A 54 0.56 -7.96 19.29
CA GLN A 54 -0.26 -6.90 18.72
C GLN A 54 -1.16 -7.44 17.59
N PHE A 55 -0.59 -8.24 16.69
CA PHE A 55 -1.31 -8.83 15.57
C PHE A 55 -2.45 -9.76 16.03
N LEU A 56 -2.19 -10.59 17.05
CA LEU A 56 -3.19 -11.47 17.65
C LEU A 56 -4.32 -10.69 18.34
N LYS A 57 -4.00 -9.57 19.00
CA LYS A 57 -5.03 -8.69 19.58
C LYS A 57 -5.90 -8.05 18.50
N ILE A 58 -5.31 -7.64 17.38
CA ILE A 58 -6.06 -7.15 16.22
C ILE A 58 -6.92 -8.27 15.60
N ALA A 59 -6.44 -9.51 15.54
CA ALA A 59 -7.23 -10.67 15.11
C ALA A 59 -8.46 -10.89 16.00
N GLY A 60 -8.31 -10.71 17.32
CA GLY A 60 -9.41 -10.74 18.27
C GLY A 60 -10.46 -9.65 18.02
N LEU A 61 -10.01 -8.44 17.67
CA LEU A 61 -10.92 -7.34 17.27
C LEU A 61 -11.65 -7.64 15.96
N ALA A 62 -10.93 -8.17 14.96
CA ALA A 62 -11.53 -8.60 13.71
C ALA A 62 -12.62 -9.66 13.98
N SER A 63 -12.34 -10.65 14.82
CA SER A 63 -13.28 -11.70 15.21
C SER A 63 -14.50 -11.14 15.96
N LYS A 64 -14.29 -10.24 16.92
CA LYS A 64 -15.37 -9.69 17.76
C LYS A 64 -16.25 -8.67 17.02
N TYR A 65 -15.64 -7.79 16.23
CA TYR A 65 -16.33 -6.62 15.66
C TYR A 65 -16.41 -6.62 14.14
N GLY A 66 -15.46 -7.25 13.45
CA GLY A 66 -15.28 -7.15 11.99
C GLY A 66 -15.55 -8.43 11.22
N ARG A 67 -16.49 -9.26 11.68
CA ARG A 67 -16.89 -10.55 11.05
C ARG A 67 -15.72 -11.53 10.83
N GLY A 68 -14.65 -11.40 11.63
CA GLY A 68 -13.45 -12.23 11.51
C GLY A 68 -12.56 -11.89 10.33
N ILE A 69 -12.70 -10.72 9.70
CA ILE A 69 -11.92 -10.31 8.52
C ILE A 69 -11.09 -9.06 8.84
N ALA A 70 -9.85 -9.06 8.37
CA ALA A 70 -8.97 -7.90 8.32
C ALA A 70 -8.35 -7.77 6.92
N GLU A 71 -7.98 -6.55 6.52
CA GLU A 71 -7.28 -6.31 5.26
C GLU A 71 -5.97 -5.56 5.44
N ILE A 72 -4.90 -6.08 4.84
CA ILE A 72 -3.65 -5.36 4.67
C ILE A 72 -3.83 -4.33 3.55
N THR A 73 -3.43 -3.10 3.81
CA THR A 73 -3.50 -2.01 2.84
C THR A 73 -2.18 -1.85 2.09
N ASP A 74 -2.24 -1.19 0.92
CA ASP A 74 -1.06 -0.80 0.13
C ASP A 74 -0.19 0.28 0.80
N ARG A 75 -0.55 0.70 2.03
CA ARG A 75 0.20 1.63 2.87
C ARG A 75 0.64 1.00 4.19
N GLN A 76 0.71 -0.33 4.24
CA GLN A 76 1.17 -1.09 5.40
C GLN A 76 0.30 -0.93 6.66
N ASP A 77 -0.95 -0.50 6.52
CA ASP A 77 -1.96 -0.52 7.60
C ASP A 77 -2.78 -1.81 7.60
N LEU A 78 -3.50 -2.05 8.71
CA LEU A 78 -4.59 -3.03 8.79
C LEU A 78 -5.95 -2.33 8.84
N GLN A 79 -6.93 -2.88 8.15
CA GLN A 79 -8.29 -2.35 8.12
C GLN A 79 -9.31 -3.39 8.57
N LEU A 80 -10.22 -2.98 9.46
CA LEU A 80 -11.35 -3.75 9.96
C LEU A 80 -12.64 -3.08 9.52
N HIS A 81 -13.63 -3.87 9.13
CA HIS A 81 -14.90 -3.42 8.53
C HIS A 81 -16.09 -3.84 9.39
N TRP A 82 -17.31 -3.41 9.01
CA TRP A 82 -18.55 -3.71 9.74
C TRP A 82 -18.54 -3.22 11.19
N ILE A 83 -17.73 -2.20 11.48
CA ILE A 83 -17.61 -1.65 12.82
C ILE A 83 -18.88 -0.87 13.16
N LYS A 84 -19.46 -1.14 14.33
CA LYS A 84 -20.55 -0.32 14.84
C LYS A 84 -19.99 0.87 15.60
N ALA A 85 -20.63 2.03 15.46
CA ALA A 85 -20.21 3.23 16.18
C ALA A 85 -20.27 3.06 17.71
N GLU A 86 -21.20 2.26 18.22
CA GLU A 86 -21.33 1.96 19.66
C GLU A 86 -20.11 1.22 20.24
N ASP A 87 -19.36 0.47 19.43
CA ASP A 87 -18.18 -0.28 19.85
C ASP A 87 -16.90 0.56 19.85
N SER A 88 -16.95 1.81 19.35
CA SER A 88 -15.75 2.59 19.04
C SER A 88 -14.87 2.86 20.26
N LEU A 89 -15.47 3.17 21.41
CA LEU A 89 -14.70 3.49 22.63
C LEU A 89 -13.91 2.28 23.16
N GLU A 90 -14.49 1.08 23.09
CA GLU A 90 -13.77 -0.14 23.49
C GLU A 90 -12.61 -0.42 22.53
N ILE A 91 -12.85 -0.29 21.21
CA ILE A 91 -11.82 -0.50 20.20
C ILE A 91 -10.69 0.53 20.37
N PHE A 92 -11.00 1.81 20.60
CA PHE A 92 -10.01 2.86 20.80
C PHE A 92 -9.15 2.62 22.04
N SER A 93 -9.76 2.17 23.15
CA SER A 93 -8.98 1.80 24.35
C SER A 93 -7.99 0.67 24.06
N ILE A 94 -8.41 -0.35 23.29
CA ILE A 94 -7.53 -1.45 22.92
C ILE A 94 -6.42 -0.96 21.97
N MET A 95 -6.74 -0.08 21.01
CA MET A 95 -5.71 0.50 20.12
C MET A 95 -4.68 1.33 20.88
N ASP A 96 -5.11 2.14 21.85
CA ASP A 96 -4.25 2.91 22.74
C ASP A 96 -3.30 2.01 23.54
N GLU A 97 -3.83 0.92 24.14
CA GLU A 97 -3.02 -0.09 24.83
C GLU A 97 -1.98 -0.78 23.92
N LEU A 98 -2.32 -0.97 22.64
CA LEU A 98 -1.40 -1.53 21.66
C LEU A 98 -0.39 -0.51 21.12
N GLY A 99 -0.53 0.78 21.46
CA GLY A 99 0.30 1.86 20.95
C GLY A 99 0.00 2.24 19.49
N PHE A 100 -1.21 1.99 19.01
CA PHE A 100 -1.67 2.36 17.66
C PHE A 100 -2.70 3.49 17.70
N THR A 101 -2.83 4.16 16.56
CA THR A 101 -3.76 5.25 16.31
C THR A 101 -4.66 4.93 15.12
N THR A 102 -5.81 5.60 15.03
CA THR A 102 -6.75 5.50 13.88
C THR A 102 -7.13 6.89 13.36
N ASP A 103 -6.38 7.91 13.76
CA ASP A 103 -6.62 9.32 13.47
C ASP A 103 -6.79 9.58 11.98
N MET A 104 -7.93 10.19 11.62
CA MET A 104 -8.25 10.75 10.30
C MET A 104 -8.15 9.78 9.11
N CYS A 105 -7.89 8.49 9.35
CA CYS A 105 -7.78 7.43 8.35
C CYS A 105 -9.06 7.26 7.52
N GLY A 106 -10.19 7.69 8.07
CA GLY A 106 -11.52 7.56 7.49
C GLY A 106 -11.96 8.67 6.53
N GLN A 107 -11.27 9.83 6.50
CA GLN A 107 -11.72 11.07 5.82
C GLN A 107 -13.24 11.15 5.55
N GLY A 108 -14.03 11.10 6.63
CA GLY A 108 -15.47 11.35 6.60
C GLY A 108 -15.84 12.79 6.23
N PHE A 109 -14.84 13.68 6.12
CA PHE A 109 -15.06 15.07 5.73
C PHE A 109 -15.08 15.23 4.21
N PRO A 110 -16.21 15.69 3.63
CA PRO A 110 -16.37 15.79 2.18
C PRO A 110 -15.60 16.97 1.57
N GLY A 111 -15.13 17.93 2.38
CA GLY A 111 -14.49 19.17 1.92
C GLY A 111 -12.97 19.12 1.69
N ALA A 112 -12.41 20.30 1.40
CA ALA A 112 -10.97 20.57 1.25
C ALA A 112 -10.31 21.02 2.56
N ARG A 113 -10.74 20.41 3.66
CA ARG A 113 -10.25 20.61 5.02
C ARG A 113 -10.21 19.29 5.77
N TYR A 114 -9.63 19.31 6.96
CA TYR A 114 -9.52 18.14 7.84
C TYR A 114 -8.75 16.99 7.17
N GLY A 115 -7.69 17.35 6.45
CA GLY A 115 -6.68 16.43 5.95
C GLY A 115 -5.59 16.18 7.00
N ASP A 116 -4.88 15.07 6.81
CA ASP A 116 -3.90 14.55 7.75
C ASP A 116 -2.72 13.89 7.02
N VAL A 117 -1.62 13.69 7.76
CA VAL A 117 -0.53 12.82 7.33
C VAL A 117 -0.98 11.36 7.50
N ARG A 118 -1.00 10.62 6.40
CA ARG A 118 -1.34 9.19 6.39
C ARG A 118 -0.19 8.36 6.92
N ASN A 119 -0.43 7.07 7.14
CA ASN A 119 0.66 6.15 7.50
C ASN A 119 1.84 6.34 6.54
N ILE A 120 3.03 6.49 7.13
CA ILE A 120 4.27 6.74 6.42
C ILE A 120 4.78 5.37 5.97
N VAL A 121 4.81 5.16 4.66
CA VAL A 121 5.26 3.90 4.07
C VAL A 121 6.76 3.81 4.22
N CYS A 122 7.25 2.70 4.75
CA CYS A 122 8.66 2.41 4.89
C CYS A 122 9.02 1.16 4.07
N CYS A 123 10.27 1.03 3.66
CA CYS A 123 10.77 -0.25 3.15
C CYS A 123 10.41 -1.36 4.16
N PRO A 124 9.68 -2.42 3.76
CA PRO A 124 9.23 -3.43 4.71
C PRO A 124 10.41 -4.23 5.29
N ALA A 125 11.57 -4.21 4.65
CA ALA A 125 12.81 -4.80 5.17
C ALA A 125 13.75 -3.75 5.80
N SER A 126 13.29 -2.53 6.12
CA SER A 126 14.18 -1.52 6.69
C SER A 126 14.79 -1.95 8.04
N GLY A 127 16.09 -1.74 8.21
CA GLY A 127 16.89 -2.19 9.35
C GLY A 127 17.39 -3.63 9.25
N ILE A 128 16.96 -4.39 8.23
CA ILE A 128 17.32 -5.81 8.08
C ILE A 128 17.66 -6.22 6.63
N GLU A 129 17.38 -5.37 5.65
CA GLU A 129 17.67 -5.63 4.25
C GLU A 129 19.17 -5.59 4.03
N ARG A 130 19.73 -6.69 3.51
CA ARG A 130 21.19 -6.86 3.34
C ARG A 130 21.86 -5.69 2.61
N ASP A 131 21.21 -5.20 1.55
CA ASP A 131 21.77 -4.16 0.67
C ASP A 131 21.21 -2.76 0.97
N GLU A 132 20.50 -2.54 2.09
CA GLU A 132 20.10 -1.20 2.45
C GLU A 132 21.31 -0.36 2.84
N ILE A 133 21.27 0.92 2.48
CA ILE A 133 22.33 1.87 2.83
C ILE A 133 21.95 2.75 4.02
N PHE A 134 20.69 2.67 4.47
CA PHE A 134 20.19 3.41 5.63
C PHE A 134 18.96 2.72 6.24
N ASN A 135 18.82 2.73 7.57
CA ASN A 135 17.59 2.27 8.23
C ASN A 135 16.63 3.45 8.42
N CYS A 136 15.56 3.50 7.62
CA CYS A 136 14.57 4.58 7.66
C CYS A 136 13.56 4.48 8.82
N TYR A 137 13.41 3.30 9.42
CA TYR A 137 12.34 3.05 10.39
C TYR A 137 12.35 3.99 11.61
N PRO A 138 13.51 4.35 12.22
CA PRO A 138 13.55 5.34 13.30
C PRO A 138 12.93 6.69 12.92
N ILE A 139 13.29 7.24 11.76
CA ILE A 139 12.75 8.53 11.29
C ILE A 139 11.24 8.43 11.04
N VAL A 140 10.79 7.31 10.47
CA VAL A 140 9.35 7.04 10.24
C VAL A 140 8.58 7.03 11.56
N LYS A 141 9.12 6.42 12.62
CA LYS A 141 8.50 6.42 13.95
C LYS A 141 8.41 7.82 14.54
N ASP A 142 9.49 8.61 14.44
CA ASP A 142 9.53 9.96 15.00
C ASP A 142 8.56 10.90 14.28
N LEU A 143 8.53 10.86 12.94
CA LEU A 143 7.54 11.61 12.15
C LEU A 143 6.11 11.18 12.46
N THR A 144 5.86 9.87 12.56
CA THR A 144 4.51 9.37 12.87
C THR A 144 4.06 9.84 14.25
N ARG A 145 4.94 9.77 15.27
CA ARG A 145 4.65 10.28 16.62
C ARG A 145 4.39 11.78 16.62
N PHE A 146 5.16 12.56 15.85
CA PHE A 146 5.02 14.00 15.79
C PHE A 146 3.69 14.46 15.16
N PHE A 147 3.24 13.80 14.09
CA PHE A 147 1.99 14.18 13.40
C PHE A 147 0.73 13.61 14.05
N THR A 148 0.82 12.45 14.71
CA THR A 148 -0.34 11.79 15.31
C THR A 148 -0.93 12.65 16.42
N GLY A 149 -2.24 12.94 16.33
CA GLY A 149 -2.96 13.72 17.34
C GLY A 149 -2.60 15.21 17.41
N ASN A 150 -1.63 15.67 16.61
CA ASN A 150 -1.16 17.06 16.65
C ASN A 150 -2.14 18.00 15.94
N PRO A 151 -2.82 18.93 16.66
CA PRO A 151 -3.87 19.78 16.10
C PRO A 151 -3.42 20.63 14.89
N GLU A 152 -2.15 21.02 14.84
CA GLU A 152 -1.60 21.85 13.75
C GLU A 152 -1.58 21.11 12.40
N TYR A 153 -1.62 19.77 12.42
CA TYR A 153 -1.48 18.91 11.25
C TYR A 153 -2.73 18.06 10.95
N LEU A 154 -3.84 18.31 11.67
CA LEU A 154 -5.12 17.63 11.47
C LEU A 154 -6.13 18.42 10.63
N ASP A 155 -5.82 19.68 10.30
CA ASP A 155 -6.53 20.47 9.29
C ASP A 155 -5.62 20.79 8.09
N LEU A 156 -5.01 19.78 7.47
CA LEU A 156 -4.39 19.96 6.15
C LEU A 156 -5.49 20.12 5.08
N PRO A 157 -5.18 20.72 3.91
CA PRO A 157 -6.16 20.83 2.82
C PRO A 157 -6.72 19.47 2.36
N ARG A 158 -5.87 18.43 2.36
CA ARG A 158 -6.27 17.05 2.08
C ARG A 158 -5.23 16.06 2.65
N LYS A 159 -5.45 14.75 2.44
CA LYS A 159 -4.49 13.71 2.82
C LYS A 159 -3.10 13.99 2.23
N PHE A 160 -2.07 13.80 3.05
CA PHE A 160 -0.67 13.88 2.67
C PHE A 160 0.00 12.52 2.88
N LYS A 161 0.61 11.97 1.83
CA LYS A 161 1.24 10.65 1.82
C LYS A 161 2.76 10.79 1.78
N ILE A 162 3.44 10.16 2.74
CA ILE A 162 4.90 10.08 2.78
C ILE A 162 5.34 8.63 2.49
N ALA A 163 6.48 8.47 1.82
CA ALA A 163 7.23 7.23 1.71
C ALA A 163 8.71 7.45 2.05
N MET A 164 9.35 6.46 2.67
CA MET A 164 10.78 6.48 2.98
C MET A 164 11.42 5.12 2.71
N SER A 165 12.50 5.09 1.93
CA SER A 165 13.24 3.84 1.67
C SER A 165 14.74 4.04 1.82
N GLY A 166 15.35 3.07 2.48
CA GLY A 166 16.80 2.95 2.64
C GLY A 166 17.45 1.96 1.68
N CYS A 167 16.64 1.16 0.98
CA CYS A 167 17.10 0.23 -0.03
C CYS A 167 16.93 0.86 -1.42
N SER A 168 17.75 0.40 -2.37
CA SER A 168 17.75 0.87 -3.77
C SER A 168 16.61 0.29 -4.61
N ALA A 169 15.60 -0.30 -3.98
CA ALA A 169 14.41 -0.83 -4.63
C ALA A 169 13.23 0.12 -4.44
N ASP A 170 12.35 0.21 -5.44
CA ASP A 170 11.10 0.96 -5.32
C ASP A 170 9.99 0.18 -4.58
N CYS A 171 10.35 -0.46 -3.47
CA CYS A 171 9.41 -1.24 -2.66
C CYS A 171 8.35 -0.38 -1.95
N VAL A 172 8.59 0.93 -1.85
CA VAL A 172 7.69 1.92 -1.21
C VAL A 172 6.83 2.70 -2.20
N ARG A 173 7.01 2.46 -3.51
CA ARG A 173 6.25 3.10 -4.59
C ARG A 173 6.38 4.62 -4.53
N ALA A 174 7.60 5.12 -4.50
CA ALA A 174 7.91 6.48 -4.10
C ALA A 174 7.16 7.53 -4.95
N GLU A 175 7.01 7.25 -6.25
CA GLU A 175 6.54 8.21 -7.25
C GLU A 175 5.04 8.48 -7.19
N ILE A 176 4.29 7.76 -6.35
CA ILE A 176 2.85 7.97 -6.15
C ILE A 176 2.51 8.59 -4.79
N ASN A 177 3.52 9.03 -4.04
CA ASN A 177 3.39 9.71 -2.76
C ASN A 177 3.52 11.23 -2.91
N ASP A 178 2.92 11.99 -1.98
CA ASP A 178 3.01 13.45 -1.99
C ASP A 178 4.46 13.89 -1.69
N LEU A 179 5.17 13.13 -0.83
CA LEU A 179 6.58 13.27 -0.49
C LEU A 179 7.24 11.89 -0.40
N ALA A 180 8.44 11.74 -0.95
CA ALA A 180 9.26 10.56 -0.68
C ALA A 180 10.73 10.92 -0.42
N PHE A 181 11.34 10.19 0.52
CA PHE A 181 12.78 10.24 0.80
C PHE A 181 13.39 8.88 0.42
N ILE A 182 14.33 8.89 -0.52
CA ILE A 182 15.02 7.68 -0.96
C ILE A 182 16.51 7.82 -0.65
N ALA A 183 17.06 6.87 0.10
CA ALA A 183 18.46 6.91 0.46
C ALA A 183 19.32 6.74 -0.78
N VAL A 184 20.33 7.59 -0.92
CA VAL A 184 21.28 7.59 -2.02
C VAL A 184 22.69 7.86 -1.49
N LYS A 185 23.70 7.50 -2.28
CA LYS A 185 25.08 7.92 -2.03
C LYS A 185 25.42 9.12 -2.91
N ASN A 186 25.88 10.22 -2.30
CA ASN A 186 26.38 11.40 -3.00
C ASN A 186 27.85 11.61 -2.60
N SER A 187 28.78 11.50 -3.56
CA SER A 187 30.23 11.62 -3.28
C SER A 187 30.75 10.74 -2.13
N GLY A 188 30.15 9.56 -1.93
CA GLY A 188 30.51 8.62 -0.86
C GLY A 188 29.71 8.79 0.44
N GLU A 189 29.00 9.89 0.63
CA GLU A 189 28.15 10.14 1.79
C GLU A 189 26.74 9.59 1.59
N VAL A 190 26.15 9.04 2.65
CA VAL A 190 24.77 8.53 2.64
C VAL A 190 23.82 9.64 3.09
N GLY A 191 22.77 9.86 2.31
CA GLY A 191 21.70 10.81 2.64
C GLY A 191 20.46 10.51 1.81
N PHE A 192 19.55 11.47 1.72
CA PHE A 192 18.28 11.30 1.00
C PHE A 192 18.18 12.20 -0.21
N THR A 193 17.73 11.64 -1.33
CA THR A 193 17.09 12.42 -2.39
C THR A 193 15.60 12.54 -2.15
N ILE A 194 15.00 13.65 -2.59
CA ILE A 194 13.61 14.00 -2.31
C ILE A 194 12.80 14.01 -3.60
N LEU A 195 11.65 13.34 -3.56
CA LEU A 195 10.64 13.32 -4.61
C LEU A 195 9.34 13.97 -4.10
N VAL A 196 8.68 14.82 -4.90
CA VAL A 196 7.47 15.54 -4.46
C VAL A 196 6.35 15.55 -5.49
N GLY A 197 5.10 15.58 -5.01
CA GLY A 197 3.92 15.87 -5.83
C GLY A 197 3.28 14.68 -6.55
N GLY A 198 3.53 13.45 -6.12
CA GLY A 198 2.95 12.24 -6.71
C GLY A 198 1.54 11.91 -6.19
N SER A 199 0.70 11.37 -7.07
CA SER A 199 -0.60 10.77 -6.75
C SER A 199 -1.28 10.24 -8.02
N VAL A 200 -1.77 9.00 -7.97
CA VAL A 200 -2.48 8.34 -9.09
C VAL A 200 -3.99 8.58 -9.16
N GLY A 201 -4.62 9.11 -8.11
CA GLY A 201 -6.07 9.34 -8.14
C GLY A 201 -6.51 10.39 -9.17
N ALA A 202 -7.70 10.20 -9.75
CA ALA A 202 -8.25 11.02 -10.85
C ALA A 202 -8.62 12.47 -10.52
N SER A 203 -8.48 12.92 -9.26
CA SER A 203 -8.72 14.33 -8.91
C SER A 203 -7.80 15.24 -9.73
N LEU A 204 -8.26 16.45 -10.06
CA LEU A 204 -7.49 17.40 -10.86
C LEU A 204 -6.09 17.63 -10.24
N PRO A 205 -5.02 17.71 -11.06
CA PRO A 205 -5.00 17.81 -12.52
C PRO A 205 -4.93 16.43 -13.21
N GLY A 206 -5.49 15.39 -12.58
CA GLY A 206 -5.33 13.99 -12.98
C GLY A 206 -4.09 13.37 -12.33
N PRO A 207 -3.79 12.10 -12.64
CA PRO A 207 -2.64 11.38 -12.12
C PRO A 207 -1.33 12.16 -12.37
N ARG A 208 -0.44 12.18 -11.38
CA ARG A 208 0.91 12.75 -11.46
C ARG A 208 1.88 11.82 -10.77
N LEU A 209 3.03 11.60 -11.39
CA LEU A 209 4.20 11.02 -10.73
C LEU A 209 4.95 12.13 -9.99
N THR A 210 5.71 11.78 -8.97
CA THR A 210 6.57 12.75 -8.28
C THR A 210 7.57 13.37 -9.24
N LYS A 211 7.89 14.64 -9.00
CA LYS A 211 9.03 15.32 -9.64
C LYS A 211 10.26 15.17 -8.73
N PRO A 212 11.39 14.64 -9.22
CA PRO A 212 12.65 14.67 -8.47
C PRO A 212 13.08 16.11 -8.22
N THR A 213 13.45 16.42 -6.98
CA THR A 213 13.88 17.77 -6.61
C THR A 213 15.31 18.08 -7.06
N GLY A 214 16.10 17.05 -7.38
CA GLY A 214 17.53 17.17 -7.67
C GLY A 214 18.37 17.53 -6.44
N MET A 215 17.83 17.32 -5.25
CA MET A 215 18.47 17.65 -3.98
C MET A 215 18.93 16.40 -3.23
N PHE A 216 19.99 16.58 -2.45
CA PHE A 216 20.47 15.69 -1.42
C PHE A 216 20.45 16.42 -0.07
N ILE A 217 20.01 15.69 0.97
CA ILE A 217 20.04 16.14 2.35
C ILE A 217 20.65 15.04 3.23
N TYR A 218 21.25 15.43 4.35
CA TYR A 218 21.73 14.45 5.34
C TYR A 218 20.56 13.84 6.13
N PRO A 219 20.70 12.61 6.65
CA PRO A 219 19.60 11.93 7.33
C PRO A 219 18.99 12.69 8.52
N GLU A 220 19.81 13.41 9.28
CA GLU A 220 19.40 14.25 10.41
C GLU A 220 18.43 15.38 10.01
N ASP A 221 18.49 15.83 8.76
CA ASP A 221 17.66 16.92 8.24
C ASP A 221 16.30 16.43 7.72
N ALA A 222 16.14 15.12 7.49
CA ALA A 222 14.94 14.56 6.87
C ALA A 222 13.66 14.90 7.66
N PHE A 223 13.72 14.88 8.99
CA PHE A 223 12.59 15.26 9.84
C PHE A 223 12.19 16.74 9.60
N LYS A 224 13.16 17.65 9.67
CA LYS A 224 12.93 19.10 9.52
C LYS A 224 12.40 19.44 8.13
N VAL A 225 12.94 18.79 7.10
CA VAL A 225 12.48 18.95 5.72
C VAL A 225 11.06 18.43 5.54
N ALA A 226 10.72 17.26 6.09
CA ALA A 226 9.36 16.71 6.01
C ALA A 226 8.33 17.65 6.65
N VAL A 227 8.61 18.15 7.85
CA VAL A 227 7.75 19.13 8.54
C VAL A 227 7.60 20.39 7.70
N SER A 228 8.70 20.99 7.22
CA SER A 228 8.68 22.21 6.42
C SER A 228 7.84 22.07 5.15
N ILE A 229 7.91 20.93 4.44
CA ILE A 229 7.10 20.66 3.25
C ILE A 229 5.62 20.54 3.60
N ILE A 230 5.29 19.88 4.71
CA ILE A 230 3.91 19.74 5.16
C ILE A 230 3.34 21.09 5.59
N GLU A 231 4.12 21.95 6.24
CA GLU A 231 3.71 23.32 6.57
C GLU A 231 3.45 24.15 5.31
N ILE A 232 4.30 24.04 4.29
CA ILE A 232 4.04 24.69 2.99
C ILE A 232 2.68 24.20 2.43
N PHE A 233 2.39 22.91 2.50
CA PHE A 233 1.09 22.40 2.06
C PHE A 233 -0.07 22.90 2.94
N ARG A 234 0.11 22.94 4.27
CA ARG A 234 -0.87 23.45 5.24
C ARG A 234 -1.24 24.90 4.93
N ASP A 235 -0.23 25.73 4.68
CA ASP A 235 -0.36 27.19 4.57
C ASP A 235 -0.80 27.64 3.17
N TYR A 236 -0.36 26.93 2.11
CA TYR A 236 -0.56 27.37 0.72
C TYR A 236 -1.41 26.42 -0.14
N GLY A 237 -1.76 25.23 0.36
CA GLY A 237 -2.61 24.30 -0.38
C GLY A 237 -4.06 24.77 -0.48
N ASN A 238 -4.75 24.40 -1.57
CA ASN A 238 -6.12 24.86 -1.83
C ASN A 238 -7.12 24.27 -0.83
N ARG A 239 -7.85 25.15 -0.12
CA ARG A 239 -8.88 24.78 0.87
C ARG A 239 -10.33 25.02 0.42
N GLU A 240 -10.51 25.46 -0.82
CA GLU A 240 -11.83 25.80 -1.37
C GLU A 240 -12.44 24.64 -2.16
N SER A 241 -11.62 23.94 -2.95
CA SER A 241 -12.06 22.91 -3.87
C SER A 241 -11.40 21.57 -3.55
N LYS A 242 -12.20 20.60 -3.12
CA LYS A 242 -11.73 19.23 -2.81
C LYS A 242 -10.97 18.62 -3.98
N ALA A 243 -11.44 18.86 -5.21
CA ALA A 243 -10.83 18.32 -6.43
C ALA A 243 -9.41 18.87 -6.68
N LYS A 244 -9.08 20.05 -6.14
CA LYS A 244 -7.81 20.78 -6.31
C LYS A 244 -6.97 20.83 -5.01
N ALA A 245 -7.40 20.13 -3.96
CA ALA A 245 -6.81 20.25 -2.62
C ALA A 245 -5.60 19.32 -2.35
N ARG A 246 -5.21 18.44 -3.29
CA ARG A 246 -4.05 17.56 -3.11
C ARG A 246 -2.74 18.30 -3.40
N PHE A 247 -1.67 17.91 -2.72
CA PHE A 247 -0.35 18.54 -2.84
C PHE A 247 0.20 18.57 -4.28
N LYS A 248 -0.10 17.55 -5.10
CA LYS A 248 0.22 17.54 -6.55
C LYS A 248 -0.26 18.80 -7.29
N TRP A 249 -1.37 19.41 -6.87
CA TRP A 249 -1.93 20.61 -7.50
C TRP A 249 -1.10 21.85 -7.17
N LEU A 250 -0.59 21.94 -5.93
CA LEU A 250 0.33 23.00 -5.51
C LEU A 250 1.63 22.93 -6.31
N ILE A 251 2.23 21.73 -6.41
CA ILE A 251 3.46 21.51 -7.19
C ILE A 251 3.26 21.78 -8.68
N GLU A 252 2.10 21.43 -9.24
CA GLU A 252 1.79 21.71 -10.64
C GLU A 252 1.73 23.22 -10.93
N ASN A 253 1.05 23.98 -10.08
CA ASN A 253 0.87 25.41 -10.31
C ASN A 253 2.10 26.25 -10.03
N TRP A 254 2.85 25.91 -8.99
CA TRP A 254 4.03 26.67 -8.61
C TRP A 254 5.24 26.31 -9.45
N GLY A 255 5.28 25.09 -9.98
CA GLY A 255 6.52 24.51 -10.47
C GLY A 255 7.49 24.19 -9.33
N LEU A 256 8.53 23.42 -9.65
CA LEU A 256 9.54 23.04 -8.66
C LEU A 256 10.38 24.23 -8.19
N GLU A 257 10.74 25.16 -9.09
CA GLU A 257 11.62 26.28 -8.77
C GLU A 257 11.08 27.14 -7.62
N LYS A 258 9.83 27.62 -7.74
CA LYS A 258 9.17 28.42 -6.70
C LYS A 258 9.01 27.64 -5.40
N PHE A 259 8.60 26.37 -5.48
CA PHE A 259 8.44 25.53 -4.30
C PHE A 259 9.76 25.35 -3.54
N LEU A 260 10.84 25.04 -4.26
CA LEU A 260 12.16 24.81 -3.68
C LEU A 260 12.77 26.09 -3.10
N SER A 261 12.54 27.24 -3.74
CA SER A 261 12.93 28.55 -3.20
C SER A 261 12.28 28.81 -1.83
N LEU A 262 10.96 28.58 -1.72
CA LEU A 262 10.25 28.74 -0.44
C LEU A 262 10.73 27.73 0.60
N LEU A 263 10.91 26.46 0.22
CA LEU A 263 11.42 25.43 1.13
C LEU A 263 12.76 25.84 1.74
N LYS A 264 13.72 26.28 0.91
CA LYS A 264 15.02 26.77 1.36
C LYS A 264 14.93 27.99 2.27
N SER A 265 13.93 28.87 2.08
CA SER A 265 13.75 30.04 2.96
C SER A 265 13.18 29.69 4.34
N LYS A 266 12.54 28.52 4.49
CA LYS A 266 11.89 28.08 5.74
C LYS A 266 12.80 27.23 6.64
N THR A 267 13.99 26.87 6.18
CA THR A 267 14.90 25.99 6.91
C THR A 267 16.35 26.41 6.70
N ASP A 268 17.22 26.07 7.65
CA ASP A 268 18.67 26.23 7.59
C ASP A 268 19.39 25.01 6.99
N VAL A 269 18.63 23.98 6.59
CA VAL A 269 19.15 22.72 6.04
C VAL A 269 20.01 22.98 4.81
N LYS A 270 21.15 22.29 4.76
CA LYS A 270 22.05 22.30 3.61
C LYS A 270 21.49 21.37 2.53
N PHE A 271 21.07 21.95 1.41
CA PHE A 271 20.65 21.18 0.24
C PHE A 271 21.79 21.09 -0.77
N GLU A 272 22.30 19.88 -1.00
CA GLU A 272 23.28 19.61 -2.04
C GLU A 272 22.59 19.17 -3.33
N LYS A 273 23.31 19.24 -4.46
CA LYS A 273 22.80 18.74 -5.73
C LYS A 273 22.94 17.22 -5.78
N TYR A 274 21.93 16.55 -6.33
CA TYR A 274 21.98 15.13 -6.67
C TYR A 274 21.31 14.86 -8.02
N ASP A 275 22.05 14.25 -8.92
CA ASP A 275 21.62 13.83 -10.26
C ASP A 275 21.92 12.34 -10.55
N GLY A 276 22.24 11.58 -9.50
CA GLY A 276 22.52 10.15 -9.59
C GLY A 276 21.27 9.26 -9.69
N PRO A 277 21.47 7.95 -9.86
CA PRO A 277 20.38 6.98 -9.94
C PRO A 277 19.72 6.74 -8.58
N ILE A 278 18.39 6.82 -8.55
CA ILE A 278 17.60 6.66 -7.31
C ILE A 278 17.29 5.18 -7.04
N PHE A 279 16.84 4.46 -8.07
CA PHE A 279 16.51 3.05 -8.00
C PHE A 279 17.52 2.25 -8.80
N ILE A 280 17.89 1.09 -8.28
CA ILE A 280 18.91 0.22 -8.87
C ILE A 280 18.44 -1.23 -8.85
N ARG A 281 17.65 -1.61 -7.84
CA ARG A 281 17.14 -2.97 -7.68
C ARG A 281 15.67 -3.10 -8.07
N GLU A 282 15.34 -4.26 -8.62
CA GLU A 282 13.98 -4.61 -9.03
C GLU A 282 13.39 -5.72 -8.17
N THR A 283 13.06 -5.38 -6.92
CA THR A 283 12.45 -6.29 -5.94
C THR A 283 11.42 -5.56 -5.09
N ASP A 284 10.46 -6.32 -4.58
CA ASP A 284 9.49 -5.90 -3.57
C ASP A 284 9.59 -6.79 -2.32
N HIS A 285 10.79 -7.33 -2.07
CA HIS A 285 11.13 -8.23 -0.95
C HIS A 285 10.38 -9.56 -1.00
N GLU A 286 10.30 -10.17 -2.18
CA GLU A 286 9.58 -11.43 -2.44
C GLU A 286 10.35 -12.66 -1.96
N GLY A 287 9.62 -13.71 -1.56
CA GLY A 287 10.20 -15.00 -1.16
C GLY A 287 11.02 -14.98 0.14
N ILE A 288 12.03 -15.85 0.21
CA ILE A 288 12.96 -15.96 1.34
C ILE A 288 14.23 -15.17 0.99
N GLN A 289 14.53 -14.17 1.80
CA GLN A 289 15.64 -13.26 1.54
C GLN A 289 16.57 -13.20 2.75
N PRO A 290 17.88 -13.10 2.53
CA PRO A 290 18.83 -12.98 3.62
C PRO A 290 18.81 -11.59 4.25
N GLN A 291 19.10 -11.54 5.55
CA GLN A 291 19.24 -10.29 6.30
C GLN A 291 20.70 -9.82 6.35
N THR A 292 20.89 -8.58 6.80
CA THR A 292 22.21 -7.99 7.11
C THR A 292 22.97 -8.79 8.16
N ASN A 293 22.26 -9.42 9.11
CA ASN A 293 22.84 -10.34 10.07
C ASN A 293 23.08 -11.70 9.40
N ASN A 294 24.35 -12.10 9.28
CA ASN A 294 24.71 -13.40 8.70
C ASN A 294 23.97 -14.56 9.38
N GLY A 295 23.42 -15.47 8.57
CA GLY A 295 22.68 -16.65 9.02
C GLY A 295 21.19 -16.44 9.31
N TYR A 296 20.69 -15.20 9.17
CA TYR A 296 19.28 -14.87 9.32
C TYR A 296 18.63 -14.46 8.00
N TYR A 297 17.33 -14.73 7.90
CA TYR A 297 16.50 -14.52 6.74
C TYR A 297 15.16 -13.90 7.17
N TYR A 298 14.53 -13.21 6.23
CA TYR A 298 13.13 -12.87 6.32
C TYR A 298 12.33 -13.62 5.25
N VAL A 299 11.10 -14.00 5.59
CA VAL A 299 10.21 -14.78 4.72
C VAL A 299 8.97 -13.96 4.40
N ASN A 300 8.77 -13.65 3.13
CA ASN A 300 7.56 -13.01 2.63
C ASN A 300 6.48 -14.06 2.34
N ILE A 301 5.31 -13.87 2.94
CA ILE A 301 4.13 -14.71 2.83
C ILE A 301 3.14 -14.00 1.90
N PRO A 302 2.89 -14.54 0.69
CA PRO A 302 1.95 -13.96 -0.24
C PRO A 302 0.51 -14.02 0.28
N ILE A 303 -0.14 -12.86 0.40
CA ILE A 303 -1.56 -12.74 0.76
C ILE A 303 -2.24 -12.00 -0.39
N LEU A 304 -2.73 -12.74 -1.39
CA LEU A 304 -3.32 -12.12 -2.58
C LEU A 304 -4.49 -11.20 -2.21
N GLY A 305 -4.35 -9.91 -2.53
CA GLY A 305 -5.32 -8.90 -2.13
C GLY A 305 -5.36 -8.60 -0.63
N GLY A 306 -4.36 -9.01 0.17
CA GLY A 306 -4.24 -8.67 1.58
C GLY A 306 -5.40 -9.08 2.49
N ARG A 307 -6.30 -9.98 2.07
CA ARG A 307 -7.47 -10.38 2.87
C ARG A 307 -7.09 -11.48 3.84
N LEU A 308 -7.31 -11.23 5.12
CA LEU A 308 -6.99 -12.14 6.22
C LEU A 308 -8.26 -12.50 6.97
N THR A 309 -8.39 -13.76 7.35
CA THR A 309 -9.33 -14.15 8.42
C THR A 309 -8.60 -14.10 9.76
N SER A 310 -9.33 -13.91 10.86
CA SER A 310 -8.75 -13.94 12.21
C SER A 310 -7.99 -15.25 12.47
N SER A 311 -8.48 -16.38 11.96
CA SER A 311 -7.79 -17.67 12.05
C SER A 311 -6.45 -17.70 11.29
N ILE A 312 -6.37 -17.07 10.10
CA ILE A 312 -5.10 -16.93 9.37
C ILE A 312 -4.14 -16.04 10.18
N MET A 313 -4.64 -14.96 10.77
CA MET A 313 -3.82 -14.08 11.61
C MET A 313 -3.24 -14.80 12.82
N ASP A 314 -4.04 -15.62 13.51
CA ASP A 314 -3.60 -16.45 14.64
C ASP A 314 -2.47 -17.39 14.24
N LYS A 315 -2.62 -18.06 13.08
CA LYS A 315 -1.59 -18.97 12.53
C LYS A 315 -0.28 -18.22 12.24
N ILE A 316 -0.36 -17.05 11.60
CA ILE A 316 0.84 -16.26 11.27
C ILE A 316 1.53 -15.77 12.56
N ALA A 317 0.77 -15.31 13.56
CA ALA A 317 1.33 -14.90 14.85
C ALA A 317 2.10 -16.05 15.52
N PHE A 318 1.51 -17.25 15.54
CA PHE A 318 2.16 -18.45 16.05
C PHE A 318 3.45 -18.79 15.29
N LEU A 319 3.43 -18.72 13.96
CA LEU A 319 4.61 -19.00 13.14
C LEU A 319 5.72 -17.96 13.37
N ALA A 320 5.35 -16.69 13.54
CA ALA A 320 6.30 -15.62 13.82
C ALA A 320 7.00 -15.80 15.17
N ASP A 321 6.26 -16.23 16.20
CA ASP A 321 6.83 -16.56 17.52
C ASP A 321 7.68 -17.83 17.49
N LYS A 322 7.27 -18.85 16.72
CA LYS A 322 7.92 -20.16 16.70
C LYS A 322 9.21 -20.18 15.90
N TYR A 323 9.23 -19.53 14.74
CA TYR A 323 10.34 -19.63 13.78
C TYR A 323 11.16 -18.35 13.65
N GLY A 324 10.59 -17.21 14.01
CA GLY A 324 11.24 -15.90 13.99
C GLY A 324 11.40 -15.30 15.39
N SER A 325 11.25 -13.98 15.46
CA SER A 325 11.40 -13.19 16.71
C SER A 325 10.07 -12.74 17.33
N GLY A 326 8.93 -13.17 16.77
CA GLY A 326 7.62 -12.59 17.05
C GLY A 326 7.37 -11.24 16.38
N GLU A 327 8.31 -10.72 15.58
CA GLU A 327 8.07 -9.55 14.73
C GLU A 327 7.31 -9.93 13.45
N ILE A 328 6.43 -9.05 12.99
CA ILE A 328 5.66 -9.16 11.76
C ILE A 328 5.77 -7.83 11.03
N ARG A 329 5.89 -7.86 9.70
CA ARG A 329 5.92 -6.65 8.88
C ARG A 329 4.93 -6.71 7.72
N LEU A 330 4.16 -5.66 7.53
CA LEU A 330 3.21 -5.52 6.43
C LEU A 330 3.88 -4.86 5.22
N THR A 331 3.57 -5.29 4.00
CA THR A 331 4.18 -4.74 2.78
C THR A 331 3.24 -3.82 2.00
N PRO A 332 3.76 -2.88 1.19
CA PRO A 332 2.95 -2.10 0.24
C PRO A 332 2.28 -2.94 -0.86
N THR A 333 2.74 -4.17 -1.05
CA THR A 333 2.14 -5.20 -1.92
C THR A 333 1.10 -6.06 -1.21
N GLN A 334 0.65 -5.65 -0.02
CA GLN A 334 -0.39 -6.32 0.78
C GLN A 334 -0.01 -7.72 1.30
N ASN A 335 1.29 -7.99 1.50
CA ASN A 335 1.81 -9.23 2.04
C ASN A 335 2.31 -9.07 3.49
N ILE A 336 2.77 -10.18 4.06
CA ILE A 336 3.37 -10.24 5.41
C ILE A 336 4.80 -10.75 5.31
N ILE A 337 5.71 -10.16 6.06
CA ILE A 337 7.08 -10.65 6.27
C ILE A 337 7.23 -11.12 7.71
N ILE A 338 7.80 -12.31 7.89
CA ILE A 338 8.35 -12.79 9.17
C ILE A 338 9.88 -12.66 9.12
N PRO A 339 10.50 -11.73 9.86
CA PRO A 339 11.94 -11.54 9.88
C PRO A 339 12.62 -12.34 11.00
N ASN A 340 13.95 -12.28 11.03
CA ASN A 340 14.80 -12.89 12.06
C ASN A 340 14.63 -14.40 12.15
N VAL A 341 14.49 -15.05 11.01
CA VAL A 341 14.37 -16.51 10.88
C VAL A 341 15.75 -17.07 10.59
N SER A 342 16.25 -17.99 11.40
CA SER A 342 17.54 -18.65 11.11
C SER A 342 17.47 -19.45 9.81
N GLU A 343 18.62 -19.75 9.20
CA GLU A 343 18.66 -20.55 7.97
C GLU A 343 17.90 -21.89 8.10
N GLU A 344 18.09 -22.61 9.21
CA GLU A 344 17.36 -23.85 9.48
C GLU A 344 15.86 -23.61 9.61
N ASN A 345 15.47 -22.61 10.41
CA ASN A 345 14.06 -22.28 10.61
C ASN A 345 13.38 -21.78 9.34
N SER A 346 14.12 -21.21 8.37
CA SER A 346 13.53 -20.74 7.11
C SER A 346 12.92 -21.90 6.31
N LYS A 347 13.58 -23.07 6.32
CA LYS A 347 13.12 -24.30 5.67
C LYS A 347 11.93 -24.89 6.44
N LEU A 348 12.00 -24.90 7.77
CA LEU A 348 10.91 -25.40 8.62
C LEU A 348 9.66 -24.52 8.54
N LEU A 349 9.83 -23.20 8.52
CA LEU A 349 8.76 -22.22 8.36
C LEU A 349 8.09 -22.38 7.00
N LEU A 350 8.87 -22.50 5.92
CA LEU A 350 8.34 -22.74 4.57
C LEU A 350 7.46 -24.00 4.54
N LYS A 351 7.93 -25.11 5.12
CA LYS A 351 7.16 -26.35 5.22
C LYS A 351 5.86 -26.14 6.01
N ALA A 352 5.92 -25.49 7.17
CA ALA A 352 4.75 -25.24 8.01
C ALA A 352 3.72 -24.33 7.32
N LEU A 353 4.17 -23.31 6.57
CA LEU A 353 3.31 -22.45 5.76
C LEU A 353 2.56 -23.25 4.69
N ILE A 354 3.27 -24.13 3.96
CA ILE A 354 2.65 -24.99 2.95
C ILE A 354 1.61 -25.94 3.58
N GLU A 355 1.95 -26.60 4.70
CA GLU A 355 1.03 -27.49 5.44
C GLU A 355 -0.22 -26.77 5.94
N LEU A 356 -0.12 -25.47 6.26
CA LEU A 356 -1.24 -24.63 6.68
C LEU A 356 -2.05 -24.04 5.51
N GLY A 357 -1.66 -24.33 4.27
CA GLY A 357 -2.37 -23.94 3.05
C GLY A 357 -1.93 -22.59 2.44
N PHE A 358 -0.81 -22.01 2.89
CA PHE A 358 -0.27 -20.81 2.26
C PHE A 358 0.41 -21.16 0.93
N LEU A 359 0.14 -20.35 -0.11
CA LEU A 359 0.65 -20.57 -1.46
C LEU A 359 2.09 -20.05 -1.62
N MET A 360 3.04 -20.69 -0.95
CA MET A 360 4.44 -20.24 -0.96
C MET A 360 5.17 -20.48 -2.29
N ASN A 361 4.70 -21.44 -3.10
CA ASN A 361 5.21 -21.73 -4.44
C ASN A 361 4.42 -21.00 -5.55
N SER A 362 3.73 -19.90 -5.22
CA SER A 362 2.97 -19.12 -6.20
C SER A 362 3.86 -18.31 -7.13
N SER A 363 3.27 -17.82 -8.22
CA SER A 363 3.96 -16.92 -9.13
C SER A 363 4.40 -15.62 -8.45
N ARG A 364 5.44 -14.98 -8.99
CA ARG A 364 5.81 -13.61 -8.62
C ARG A 364 4.67 -12.62 -8.86
N VAL A 365 3.84 -12.86 -9.88
CA VAL A 365 2.63 -12.06 -10.17
C VAL A 365 1.67 -12.04 -8.98
N ARG A 366 1.43 -13.18 -8.34
CA ARG A 366 0.59 -13.25 -7.12
C ARG A 366 1.15 -12.40 -5.98
N GLN A 367 2.46 -12.40 -5.81
CA GLN A 367 3.11 -11.65 -4.72
C GLN A 367 3.08 -10.13 -4.95
N LEU A 368 3.04 -9.68 -6.20
CA LEU A 368 3.13 -8.27 -6.54
C LEU A 368 1.79 -7.58 -6.82
N SER A 369 0.75 -8.37 -7.09
CA SER A 369 -0.55 -7.87 -7.53
C SER A 369 -1.39 -7.34 -6.37
N VAL A 370 -1.89 -6.11 -6.52
CA VAL A 370 -2.62 -5.37 -5.48
C VAL A 370 -4.05 -5.08 -5.90
N GLY A 371 -5.00 -5.35 -5.00
CA GLY A 371 -6.40 -4.94 -5.16
C GLY A 371 -6.77 -3.87 -4.13
N CYS A 372 -7.54 -2.85 -4.54
CA CYS A 372 -8.17 -1.96 -3.55
C CYS A 372 -9.25 -2.70 -2.73
N ALA A 373 -9.86 -2.00 -1.78
CA ALA A 373 -10.97 -2.47 -0.95
C ALA A 373 -11.93 -3.47 -1.62
N SER A 374 -12.35 -4.49 -0.85
CA SER A 374 -13.31 -5.53 -1.23
C SER A 374 -14.78 -5.00 -1.23
N ASP A 375 -15.71 -5.82 -0.74
CA ASP A 375 -17.16 -5.69 -0.70
C ASP A 375 -17.72 -4.54 0.16
N PHE A 376 -16.92 -4.01 1.07
CA PHE A 376 -17.32 -2.93 1.98
C PHE A 376 -17.21 -1.51 1.38
N CYS A 377 -16.56 -1.34 0.22
CA CYS A 377 -16.46 -0.04 -0.43
C CYS A 377 -17.72 0.29 -1.23
N GLY A 378 -18.53 1.25 -0.78
CA GLY A 378 -19.79 1.63 -1.45
C GLY A 378 -19.66 2.34 -2.80
N LYS A 379 -18.46 2.38 -3.42
CA LYS A 379 -18.23 3.00 -4.74
C LYS A 379 -18.17 1.99 -5.87
N THR A 380 -18.22 0.70 -5.57
CA THR A 380 -17.94 -0.38 -6.50
C THR A 380 -19.03 -1.43 -6.36
N LEU A 381 -19.30 -2.17 -7.42
CA LEU A 381 -20.23 -3.30 -7.43
C LEU A 381 -19.45 -4.60 -7.56
N TYR A 382 -20.05 -5.71 -7.15
CA TYR A 382 -19.49 -7.02 -7.40
C TYR A 382 -19.34 -7.28 -8.92
N PRO A 383 -18.26 -7.95 -9.37
CA PRO A 383 -17.08 -8.35 -8.59
C PRO A 383 -16.17 -7.17 -8.25
N HIS A 384 -15.69 -7.11 -7.00
CA HIS A 384 -14.87 -6.00 -6.52
C HIS A 384 -13.41 -6.14 -6.99
N ALA A 385 -12.59 -5.12 -6.74
CA ALA A 385 -11.21 -5.07 -7.22
C ALA A 385 -10.36 -6.27 -6.79
N LYS A 386 -10.48 -6.71 -5.53
CA LYS A 386 -9.77 -7.90 -5.01
C LYS A 386 -10.27 -9.20 -5.61
N ASP A 387 -11.56 -9.31 -5.92
CA ASP A 387 -12.11 -10.46 -6.61
C ASP A 387 -11.56 -10.58 -8.03
N ILE A 388 -11.48 -9.45 -8.73
CA ILE A 388 -10.96 -9.40 -10.11
C ILE A 388 -9.45 -9.66 -10.17
N VAL A 389 -8.67 -9.09 -9.24
CA VAL A 389 -7.23 -9.41 -9.16
C VAL A 389 -7.04 -10.90 -8.91
N ARG A 390 -7.82 -11.49 -8.00
CA ARG A 390 -7.76 -12.93 -7.72
C ARG A 390 -8.10 -13.76 -8.96
N ASP A 391 -9.23 -13.48 -9.60
CA ASP A 391 -9.67 -14.21 -10.80
C ASP A 391 -8.66 -14.12 -11.95
N VAL A 392 -8.07 -12.95 -12.18
CA VAL A 392 -7.04 -12.76 -13.20
C VAL A 392 -5.77 -13.53 -12.85
N VAL A 393 -5.23 -13.36 -11.63
CA VAL A 393 -3.97 -13.99 -11.23
C VAL A 393 -4.08 -15.52 -11.22
N GLU A 394 -5.16 -16.07 -10.68
CA GLU A 394 -5.40 -17.52 -10.65
C GLU A 394 -5.53 -18.09 -12.05
N TYR A 395 -6.27 -17.41 -12.93
CA TYR A 395 -6.39 -17.83 -14.33
C TYR A 395 -5.04 -17.81 -15.06
N LEU A 396 -4.20 -16.80 -14.82
CA LEU A 396 -2.87 -16.72 -15.41
C LEU A 396 -1.97 -17.87 -14.92
N GLU A 397 -2.00 -18.18 -13.63
CA GLU A 397 -1.22 -19.29 -13.06
C GLU A 397 -1.67 -20.64 -13.61
N GLU A 398 -2.97 -20.84 -13.81
CA GLU A 398 -3.53 -22.03 -14.46
C GLU A 398 -3.12 -22.12 -15.93
N TYR A 399 -3.22 -21.01 -16.68
CA TYR A 399 -3.00 -20.98 -18.12
C TYR A 399 -1.52 -21.03 -18.53
N PHE A 400 -0.64 -20.32 -17.81
CA PHE A 400 0.79 -20.22 -18.14
C PHE A 400 1.71 -21.06 -17.25
N GLY A 401 1.23 -21.50 -16.09
CA GLY A 401 2.04 -22.10 -15.04
C GLY A 401 2.73 -21.07 -14.15
N ALA A 402 2.71 -21.32 -12.83
CA ALA A 402 3.31 -20.42 -11.84
C ALA A 402 4.82 -20.21 -12.03
N GLU A 403 5.56 -21.26 -12.44
CA GLU A 403 7.01 -21.19 -12.69
C GLU A 403 7.35 -20.19 -13.79
N LYS A 404 6.64 -20.26 -14.92
CA LYS A 404 6.82 -19.34 -16.05
C LYS A 404 6.55 -17.90 -15.62
N LEU A 405 5.46 -17.67 -14.86
CA LEU A 405 5.10 -16.35 -14.36
C LEU A 405 6.06 -15.83 -13.27
N SER A 406 6.72 -16.70 -12.51
CA SER A 406 7.74 -16.30 -11.54
C SER A 406 8.97 -15.66 -12.17
N SER A 407 9.29 -16.01 -13.42
CA SER A 407 10.35 -15.36 -14.19
C SER A 407 10.01 -13.94 -14.64
N LEU A 408 8.73 -13.55 -14.55
CA LEU A 408 8.23 -12.25 -14.97
C LEU A 408 8.04 -11.34 -13.76
N ARG A 409 8.58 -10.13 -13.83
CA ARG A 409 8.19 -9.05 -12.93
C ARG A 409 6.98 -8.35 -13.54
N LEU A 410 5.79 -8.92 -13.30
CA LEU A 410 4.52 -8.42 -13.82
C LEU A 410 3.56 -8.16 -12.65
N ARG A 411 3.00 -6.95 -12.61
CA ARG A 411 2.03 -6.51 -11.60
C ARG A 411 0.64 -6.39 -12.24
N VAL A 412 -0.35 -7.04 -11.65
CA VAL A 412 -1.77 -6.84 -12.00
C VAL A 412 -2.43 -6.10 -10.85
N ASN A 413 -2.74 -4.82 -11.03
CA ASN A 413 -3.36 -4.02 -9.99
C ASN A 413 -4.78 -3.62 -10.35
N ALA A 414 -5.73 -3.78 -9.43
CA ALA A 414 -7.10 -3.32 -9.64
C ALA A 414 -7.57 -2.28 -8.62
N SER A 415 -8.32 -1.33 -9.14
CA SER A 415 -9.05 -0.31 -8.41
C SER A 415 -10.50 -0.34 -8.87
N GLY A 416 -11.47 -0.50 -7.99
CA GLY A 416 -12.88 -0.59 -8.42
C GLY A 416 -13.51 0.74 -8.86
N CYS A 417 -12.79 1.87 -8.71
CA CYS A 417 -13.22 3.18 -9.21
C CYS A 417 -12.02 4.10 -9.56
N PRO A 418 -12.23 5.24 -10.25
CA PRO A 418 -11.17 6.17 -10.66
C PRO A 418 -10.38 6.86 -9.54
N ASN A 419 -10.70 6.63 -8.25
CA ASN A 419 -9.85 7.10 -7.15
C ASN A 419 -8.49 6.39 -7.11
N ASP A 420 -8.40 5.26 -7.81
CA ASP A 420 -7.21 4.46 -8.04
C ASP A 420 -6.47 4.04 -6.75
N CYS A 421 -7.20 3.49 -5.79
CA CYS A 421 -6.65 3.07 -4.51
C CYS A 421 -5.73 1.84 -4.58
N GLY A 422 -5.86 0.98 -5.60
CA GLY A 422 -4.92 -0.11 -5.87
C GLY A 422 -3.72 0.35 -6.70
N ALA A 423 -3.71 1.62 -7.13
CA ALA A 423 -2.68 2.20 -7.97
C ALA A 423 -2.42 1.35 -9.23
N SER A 424 -3.52 1.16 -9.97
CA SER A 424 -3.63 0.44 -11.23
C SER A 424 -2.92 1.16 -12.37
N LEU A 425 -2.88 2.50 -12.37
CA LEU A 425 -2.23 3.25 -13.45
C LEU A 425 -0.71 3.09 -13.51
N VAL A 426 -0.09 2.56 -12.46
CA VAL A 426 1.37 2.37 -12.37
C VAL A 426 1.75 0.90 -12.29
N ALA A 427 0.86 0.02 -12.73
CA ALA A 427 1.12 -1.41 -12.88
C ALA A 427 1.32 -1.78 -14.35
N ASP A 428 1.99 -2.90 -14.58
CA ASP A 428 2.15 -3.47 -15.93
C ASP A 428 0.80 -3.70 -16.59
N ILE A 429 -0.17 -4.19 -15.79
CA ILE A 429 -1.58 -4.32 -16.14
C ILE A 429 -2.43 -3.66 -15.05
N GLY A 430 -3.08 -2.56 -15.41
CA GLY A 430 -3.96 -1.79 -14.54
C GLY A 430 -5.43 -2.01 -14.87
N LEU A 431 -6.26 -2.27 -13.86
CA LEU A 431 -7.70 -2.47 -13.99
C LEU A 431 -8.46 -1.40 -13.21
N ILE A 432 -9.18 -0.51 -13.89
CA ILE A 432 -9.95 0.56 -13.23
C ILE A 432 -11.45 0.36 -13.45
N GLY A 433 -12.18 0.18 -12.36
CA GLY A 433 -13.59 -0.12 -12.38
C GLY A 433 -14.45 1.04 -12.89
N LYS A 434 -15.44 0.68 -13.70
CA LYS A 434 -16.53 1.50 -14.22
C LYS A 434 -17.84 0.76 -14.00
N GLN A 435 -18.91 1.52 -13.77
CA GLN A 435 -20.25 0.96 -13.80
C GLN A 435 -20.82 1.12 -15.22
N ILE A 436 -21.32 0.02 -15.79
CA ILE A 436 -21.96 0.01 -17.11
C ILE A 436 -23.43 -0.37 -16.95
N ARG A 437 -24.26 0.15 -17.86
CA ARG A 437 -25.68 -0.21 -17.94
C ARG A 437 -25.87 -1.27 -19.02
N GLU A 438 -26.51 -2.38 -18.68
CA GLU A 438 -27.00 -3.38 -19.63
C GLU A 438 -28.48 -3.61 -19.37
N GLY A 439 -29.32 -3.12 -20.28
CA GLY A 439 -30.76 -3.03 -20.07
C GLY A 439 -31.09 -2.24 -18.80
N ASP A 440 -31.78 -2.89 -17.87
CA ASP A 440 -32.19 -2.30 -16.59
C ASP A 440 -31.20 -2.57 -15.44
N LYS A 441 -30.12 -3.32 -15.70
CA LYS A 441 -29.12 -3.66 -14.68
C LYS A 441 -27.89 -2.77 -14.82
N ILE A 442 -27.37 -2.32 -13.69
CA ILE A 442 -26.04 -1.73 -13.57
C ILE A 442 -25.09 -2.83 -13.10
N ARG A 443 -23.95 -2.97 -13.77
CA ARG A 443 -22.95 -3.99 -13.45
C ARG A 443 -21.54 -3.43 -13.51
N GLN A 444 -20.63 -4.09 -12.80
CA GLN A 444 -19.22 -3.72 -12.74
C GLN A 444 -18.51 -4.13 -14.04
N ALA A 445 -17.75 -3.20 -14.59
CA ALA A 445 -16.83 -3.40 -15.70
C ALA A 445 -15.47 -2.76 -15.37
N TYR A 446 -14.46 -2.99 -16.20
CA TYR A 446 -13.12 -2.46 -15.99
C TYR A 446 -12.55 -1.89 -17.29
N ASP A 447 -11.97 -0.71 -17.18
CA ASP A 447 -11.01 -0.20 -18.16
C ASP A 447 -9.67 -0.90 -17.90
N ILE A 448 -9.00 -1.34 -18.97
CA ILE A 448 -7.70 -2.02 -18.93
C ILE A 448 -6.63 -1.06 -19.42
N TYR A 449 -5.58 -0.92 -18.62
CA TYR A 449 -4.39 -0.11 -18.87
C TYR A 449 -3.16 -1.00 -18.93
N VAL A 450 -2.19 -0.67 -19.78
CA VAL A 450 -0.92 -1.40 -19.87
C VAL A 450 0.30 -0.50 -19.93
N GLY A 451 1.44 -1.07 -19.53
CA GLY A 451 2.75 -0.41 -19.62
C GLY A 451 2.99 0.68 -18.58
N GLY A 452 2.16 0.71 -17.52
CA GLY A 452 2.43 1.51 -16.35
C GLY A 452 3.58 0.90 -15.55
N GLY A 453 4.29 1.72 -14.80
CA GLY A 453 5.41 1.25 -13.99
C GLY A 453 6.01 2.35 -13.12
N LEU A 454 6.83 1.90 -12.16
CA LEU A 454 7.59 2.74 -11.24
C LEU A 454 9.08 2.35 -11.30
N GLY A 455 9.94 3.04 -10.57
CA GLY A 455 11.38 2.81 -10.52
C GLY A 455 12.12 3.55 -11.63
N ASN A 456 12.99 2.85 -12.37
CA ASN A 456 13.96 3.45 -13.31
C ASN A 456 13.34 4.15 -14.52
N SER A 457 12.11 3.82 -14.89
CA SER A 457 11.43 4.41 -16.04
C SER A 457 9.94 4.54 -15.76
N PRO A 458 9.58 5.40 -14.78
CA PRO A 458 8.24 5.44 -14.25
C PRO A 458 7.30 6.05 -15.29
N LEU A 459 6.15 5.42 -15.49
CA LEU A 459 5.19 5.82 -16.52
C LEU A 459 3.76 5.46 -16.08
N LEU A 460 2.82 6.28 -16.50
CA LEU A 460 1.40 5.96 -16.36
C LEU A 460 0.95 5.06 -17.52
N GLY A 461 0.15 4.04 -17.19
CA GLY A 461 -0.35 3.07 -18.16
C GLY A 461 -1.24 3.72 -19.23
N LYS A 462 -1.23 3.11 -20.41
CA LYS A 462 -2.07 3.51 -21.56
C LYS A 462 -3.33 2.67 -21.58
N ILE A 463 -4.48 3.31 -21.78
CA ILE A 463 -5.76 2.62 -21.88
C ILE A 463 -5.87 1.87 -23.22
N VAL A 464 -6.17 0.57 -23.15
CA VAL A 464 -6.23 -0.34 -24.30
C VAL A 464 -7.62 -0.94 -24.50
N ALA A 465 -8.38 -1.11 -23.43
CA ALA A 465 -9.78 -1.52 -23.51
C ALA A 465 -10.60 -0.73 -22.49
N GLU A 466 -11.81 -0.34 -22.87
CA GLU A 466 -12.73 0.40 -22.02
C GLU A 466 -13.95 -0.45 -21.70
N ARG A 467 -14.46 -0.32 -20.47
CA ARG A 467 -15.76 -0.89 -20.07
C ARG A 467 -15.89 -2.39 -20.34
N VAL A 468 -14.80 -3.13 -20.16
CA VAL A 468 -14.79 -4.59 -20.33
C VAL A 468 -15.61 -5.23 -19.21
N PRO A 469 -16.64 -6.04 -19.52
CA PRO A 469 -17.38 -6.79 -18.51
C PRO A 469 -16.42 -7.62 -17.65
N ALA A 470 -16.63 -7.62 -16.33
CA ALA A 470 -15.70 -8.18 -15.37
C ALA A 470 -15.29 -9.64 -15.67
N GLU A 471 -16.24 -10.46 -16.09
CA GLU A 471 -16.06 -11.86 -16.46
C GLU A 471 -15.15 -12.08 -17.68
N ARG A 472 -14.96 -11.06 -18.51
CA ARG A 472 -14.09 -11.11 -19.71
C ARG A 472 -12.66 -10.66 -19.44
N VAL A 473 -12.41 -9.96 -18.32
CA VAL A 473 -11.13 -9.31 -18.04
C VAL A 473 -9.98 -10.32 -18.04
N LYS A 474 -10.13 -11.46 -17.37
CA LYS A 474 -9.07 -12.49 -17.29
C LYS A 474 -8.63 -13.03 -18.64
N PHE A 475 -9.57 -13.28 -19.55
CA PHE A 475 -9.28 -13.81 -20.88
C PHE A 475 -8.54 -12.79 -21.74
N MET A 476 -8.97 -11.53 -21.68
CA MET A 476 -8.32 -10.43 -22.39
C MET A 476 -6.89 -10.18 -21.86
N VAL A 477 -6.71 -10.21 -20.54
CA VAL A 477 -5.38 -10.08 -19.91
C VAL A 477 -4.46 -11.24 -20.29
N ALA A 478 -4.96 -12.49 -20.30
CA ALA A 478 -4.18 -13.65 -20.71
C ALA A 478 -3.77 -13.56 -22.19
N SER A 479 -4.68 -13.15 -23.08
CA SER A 479 -4.38 -12.92 -24.50
C SER A 479 -3.25 -11.89 -24.68
N PHE A 480 -3.29 -10.78 -23.94
CA PHE A 480 -2.23 -9.79 -23.98
C PHE A 480 -0.88 -10.31 -23.46
N ILE A 481 -0.89 -11.06 -22.35
CA ILE A 481 0.33 -11.67 -21.81
C ILE A 481 0.90 -12.70 -22.78
N ALA A 482 0.08 -13.51 -23.45
CA ALA A 482 0.55 -14.43 -24.49
C ALA A 482 1.25 -13.68 -25.63
N ASN A 483 0.63 -12.60 -26.13
CA ASN A 483 1.20 -11.76 -27.18
C ASN A 483 2.52 -11.10 -26.75
N TYR A 484 2.60 -10.60 -25.51
CA TYR A 484 3.83 -10.07 -24.93
C TYR A 484 4.92 -11.14 -24.88
N LEU A 485 4.62 -12.32 -24.35
CA LEU A 485 5.60 -13.40 -24.21
C LEU A 485 6.15 -13.88 -25.55
N GLU A 486 5.33 -13.88 -26.60
CA GLU A 486 5.74 -14.27 -27.95
C GLU A 486 6.60 -13.19 -28.65
N ARG A 487 6.29 -11.90 -28.43
CA ARG A 487 6.88 -10.77 -29.19
C ARG A 487 7.92 -9.97 -28.42
N ARG A 488 8.14 -10.25 -27.14
CA ARG A 488 9.13 -9.56 -26.32
C ARG A 488 10.54 -9.93 -26.76
N LYS A 489 11.44 -8.96 -26.72
CA LYS A 489 12.88 -9.20 -26.84
C LYS A 489 13.40 -9.88 -25.55
N PRO A 490 14.58 -10.51 -25.59
CA PRO A 490 15.26 -10.96 -24.37
C PRO A 490 15.35 -9.81 -23.36
N ASP A 491 15.02 -10.11 -22.11
CA ASP A 491 15.02 -9.20 -20.96
C ASP A 491 14.14 -7.94 -21.06
N GLU A 492 13.30 -7.84 -22.10
CA GLU A 492 12.38 -6.71 -22.28
C GLU A 492 11.23 -6.77 -21.27
N SER A 493 11.13 -5.75 -20.41
CA SER A 493 10.02 -5.58 -19.49
C SER A 493 8.71 -5.28 -20.23
N MET A 494 7.56 -5.51 -19.57
CA MET A 494 6.25 -5.16 -20.15
C MET A 494 6.14 -3.66 -20.45
N GLY A 495 6.70 -2.82 -19.57
CA GLY A 495 6.77 -1.37 -19.78
C GLY A 495 7.52 -0.99 -21.06
N GLU A 496 8.70 -1.58 -21.28
CA GLU A 496 9.49 -1.35 -22.51
C GLU A 496 8.76 -1.85 -23.76
N PHE A 497 8.19 -3.06 -23.69
CA PHE A 497 7.37 -3.61 -24.75
C PHE A 497 6.22 -2.66 -25.13
N CYS A 498 5.50 -2.10 -24.15
CA CYS A 498 4.41 -1.16 -24.37
C CYS A 498 4.88 0.23 -24.87
N ARG A 499 6.13 0.62 -24.62
CA ARG A 499 6.73 1.84 -25.18
C ARG A 499 7.11 1.67 -26.64
N ARG A 500 7.57 0.48 -27.03
CA ARG A 500 7.98 0.14 -28.40
C ARG A 500 6.81 0.06 -29.39
N HIS A 501 5.61 -0.26 -28.91
CA HIS A 501 4.42 -0.41 -29.75
C HIS A 501 3.49 0.81 -29.71
N ARG A 502 2.81 1.05 -30.83
CA ARG A 502 1.73 2.04 -30.92
C ARG A 502 0.50 1.54 -30.19
N ILE A 503 -0.38 2.47 -29.80
CA ILE A 503 -1.56 2.10 -29.01
C ILE A 503 -2.51 1.18 -29.79
N GLU A 504 -2.62 1.37 -31.11
CA GLU A 504 -3.43 0.54 -32.00
C GLU A 504 -2.94 -0.91 -32.02
N GLU A 505 -1.62 -1.13 -32.01
CA GLU A 505 -1.03 -2.47 -31.95
C GLU A 505 -1.32 -3.14 -30.61
N LEU A 506 -1.15 -2.39 -29.51
CA LEU A 506 -1.46 -2.90 -28.16
C LEU A 506 -2.93 -3.30 -28.03
N LYS A 507 -3.86 -2.54 -28.63
CA LYS A 507 -5.30 -2.88 -28.64
C LYS A 507 -5.59 -4.20 -29.35
N VAL A 508 -4.88 -4.49 -30.45
CA VAL A 508 -5.04 -5.76 -31.17
C VAL A 508 -4.58 -6.95 -30.34
N PHE A 509 -3.51 -6.79 -29.56
CA PHE A 509 -2.97 -7.86 -28.69
C PHE A 509 -3.91 -8.27 -27.54
N PHE A 510 -4.99 -7.53 -27.30
CA PHE A 510 -6.03 -7.86 -26.31
C PHE A 510 -7.22 -8.64 -26.89
N LEU A 511 -7.33 -8.70 -28.22
CA LEU A 511 -8.41 -9.44 -28.86
C LEU A 511 -8.07 -10.93 -28.75
N PRO A 512 -8.91 -11.74 -28.07
CA PRO A 512 -8.70 -13.18 -28.04
C PRO A 512 -8.66 -13.70 -29.48
N GLU A 513 -7.76 -14.65 -29.78
CA GLU A 513 -7.66 -15.28 -31.11
C GLU A 513 -8.93 -16.04 -31.52
N TYR A 514 -9.94 -16.11 -30.66
CA TYR A 514 -11.24 -16.68 -30.96
C TYR A 514 -12.35 -15.73 -30.53
N GLY A 515 -13.05 -15.21 -31.55
CA GLY A 515 -14.34 -14.59 -31.40
C GLY A 515 -15.38 -15.59 -30.88
N GLY A 516 -16.21 -15.09 -29.97
CA GLY A 516 -17.45 -15.68 -29.50
C GLY A 516 -18.32 -14.54 -29.02
#